data_AF-A0A821UIR2-F1
#
_entry.id   AF-A0A821UIR2-F1
#
_cell.length_a   1.000
_cell.length_b   1.000
_cell.length_c   1.000
_cell.angle_alpha   90.00
_cell.angle_beta   90.00
_cell.angle_gamma   90.00
#
_symmetry.space_group_name_H-M   'P 1'
#
loop_
_entity.id
_entity.type
_entity.pdbx_description
1 polymer ?
#
loop_
_entity_poly.entity_id
_entity_poly.type
_entity_poly.pdbx_seq_one_letter_code
_entity_poly.pdbx_strand_id
1 'polypeptide(L)'
;MKLPSWLYADHLAENLSGREAFLTNEDLKPVEYERRLWGPGNFVAFWLADSININTWMIISSMVVGGLAWWEAWLCVWIGYTIVAIFICLSGRVGATYHISFPV
;
A
#
# COMPACT_ATOMS: atom_id res chain seq x y z
N MET A 1 -17.58 -7.78 -2.00
CA MET A 1 -17.58 -8.96 -1.12
C MET A 1 -17.95 -8.50 0.29
N LYS A 2 -18.98 -9.07 0.92
CA LYS A 2 -19.31 -8.77 2.32
C LYS A 2 -18.21 -9.35 3.21
N LEU A 3 -17.73 -8.58 4.19
CA LEU A 3 -16.73 -9.08 5.13
C LEU A 3 -17.37 -10.12 6.06
N PRO A 4 -16.63 -11.15 6.51
CA PRO A 4 -17.12 -12.10 7.49
C PRO A 4 -17.47 -11.39 8.81
N SER A 5 -18.52 -11.85 9.49
CA SER A 5 -19.01 -11.23 10.73
C SER A 5 -17.97 -11.21 11.87
N TRP A 6 -17.03 -12.15 11.90
CA TRP A 6 -15.96 -12.24 12.92
C TRP A 6 -14.85 -11.19 12.77
N LEU A 7 -14.84 -10.42 11.68
CA LEU A 7 -13.88 -9.34 11.46
C LEU A 7 -14.35 -8.00 12.06
N TYR A 8 -15.63 -7.90 12.43
CA TYR A 8 -16.20 -6.72 13.07
C TYR A 8 -15.96 -6.83 14.58
N ALA A 9 -15.10 -5.98 15.16
CA ALA A 9 -14.74 -6.06 16.59
C ALA A 9 -15.86 -5.60 17.55
N ASP A 10 -17.06 -5.32 17.02
CA ASP A 10 -18.22 -4.78 17.71
C ASP A 10 -18.60 -5.60 18.95
N HIS A 11 -18.39 -6.91 18.90
CA HIS A 11 -18.70 -7.87 19.95
C HIS A 11 -17.59 -8.00 21.03
N LEU A 12 -16.41 -7.39 20.81
CA LEU A 12 -15.33 -7.35 21.78
C LEU A 12 -15.36 -6.07 22.63
N ALA A 13 -16.12 -5.05 22.23
CA ALA A 13 -16.16 -3.73 22.85
C ALA A 13 -16.80 -3.68 24.24
N GLU A 14 -17.55 -4.70 24.65
CA GLU A 14 -18.26 -4.70 25.94
C GLU A 14 -17.36 -4.92 27.17
N ASN A 15 -16.10 -5.34 27.02
CA ASN A 15 -15.19 -5.67 28.14
C ASN A 15 -13.70 -5.33 27.88
N LEU A 16 -13.41 -4.22 27.20
CA LEU A 16 -12.02 -3.83 26.88
C LEU A 16 -11.30 -3.17 28.07
N SER A 17 -10.10 -3.66 28.39
CA SER A 17 -9.13 -2.97 29.25
C SER A 17 -8.74 -1.62 28.65
N GLY A 18 -8.33 -0.63 29.47
CA GLY A 18 -7.95 0.70 29.00
C GLY A 18 -6.88 0.71 27.89
N ARG A 19 -6.03 -0.31 27.79
CA ARG A 19 -5.08 -0.50 26.66
C ARG A 19 -5.75 -1.03 25.38
N GLU A 20 -6.75 -1.88 25.52
CA GLU A 20 -7.49 -2.47 24.40
C GLU A 20 -8.47 -1.45 23.79
N ALA A 21 -9.01 -0.54 24.62
CA ALA A 21 -9.76 0.63 24.16
C ALA A 21 -8.90 1.57 23.29
N PHE A 22 -7.60 1.71 23.59
CA PHE A 22 -6.66 2.49 22.77
C PHE A 22 -6.32 1.84 21.42
N LEU A 23 -6.48 0.51 21.31
CA LEU A 23 -6.23 -0.26 20.09
C LEU A 23 -7.50 -0.42 19.22
N THR A 24 -8.66 0.02 19.72
CA THR A 24 -9.95 -0.09 19.03
C THR A 24 -10.42 1.30 18.59
N ASN A 25 -9.81 1.82 17.53
CA ASN A 25 -10.23 3.08 16.90
C ASN A 25 -11.18 2.79 15.72
N GLU A 26 -12.16 3.66 15.49
CA GLU A 26 -13.02 3.67 14.30
C GLU A 26 -12.20 3.69 13.01
N ASP A 27 -11.05 4.38 13.00
CA ASP A 27 -10.13 4.43 11.85
C ASP A 27 -9.36 3.11 11.61
N LEU A 28 -9.25 2.26 12.63
CA LEU A 28 -8.61 0.94 12.54
C LEU A 28 -9.61 -0.16 12.15
N LYS A 29 -10.91 0.15 12.14
CA LYS A 29 -11.94 -0.81 11.72
C LYS A 29 -11.84 -1.06 10.20
N PRO A 30 -12.12 -2.28 9.73
CA PRO A 30 -12.22 -2.57 8.32
C PRO A 30 -13.23 -1.65 7.63
N VAL A 31 -12.85 -1.06 6.50
CA VAL A 31 -13.69 -0.07 5.80
C VAL A 31 -15.02 -0.67 5.35
N GLU A 32 -16.12 -0.01 5.70
CA GLU A 32 -17.48 -0.44 5.33
C GLU A 32 -17.67 -0.43 3.80
N TYR A 33 -18.55 -1.29 3.31
CA TYR A 33 -18.75 -1.46 1.86
C TYR A 33 -19.12 -0.15 1.14
N GLU A 34 -19.93 0.70 1.79
CA GLU A 34 -20.40 1.98 1.23
C GLU A 34 -19.29 3.03 1.08
N ARG A 35 -18.19 2.89 1.84
CA ARG A 35 -17.05 3.83 1.82
C ARG A 35 -15.92 3.39 0.88
N ARG A 36 -16.08 2.24 0.19
CA ARG A 36 -15.11 1.69 -0.77
C ARG A 36 -15.25 2.34 -2.14
N LEU A 37 -14.91 3.63 -2.22
CA LEU A 37 -14.97 4.41 -3.47
C LEU A 37 -13.74 4.20 -4.37
N TRP A 38 -12.70 3.52 -3.86
CA TRP A 38 -11.47 3.27 -4.60
C TRP A 38 -11.61 2.12 -5.61
N GLY A 39 -11.62 2.50 -6.89
CA GLY A 39 -11.55 1.55 -8.01
C GLY A 39 -10.14 1.37 -8.58
N PRO A 40 -9.97 0.51 -9.59
CA PRO A 40 -8.69 0.27 -10.26
C PRO A 40 -8.06 1.52 -10.87
N GLY A 41 -8.88 2.45 -11.37
CA GLY A 41 -8.40 3.73 -11.93
C GLY A 41 -7.72 4.61 -10.88
N ASN A 42 -8.29 4.66 -9.66
CA ASN A 42 -7.70 5.42 -8.55
C ASN A 42 -6.36 4.81 -8.12
N PHE A 43 -6.25 3.47 -8.15
CA PHE A 43 -4.99 2.78 -7.89
C PHE A 43 -3.90 3.16 -8.89
N VAL A 44 -4.20 3.14 -10.19
CA VAL A 44 -3.22 3.55 -11.22
C VAL A 44 -2.85 5.02 -11.09
N ALA A 45 -3.83 5.90 -10.89
CA ALA A 45 -3.59 7.34 -10.72
C ALA A 45 -2.72 7.63 -9.49
N PHE A 46 -2.94 6.92 -8.38
CA PHE A 46 -2.12 7.01 -7.18
C PHE A 46 -0.65 6.64 -7.44
N TRP A 47 -0.41 5.51 -8.10
CA TRP A 47 0.96 5.07 -8.43
C TRP A 47 1.65 5.99 -9.42
N LEU A 48 0.90 6.55 -10.37
CA LEU A 48 1.46 7.53 -11.30
C LEU A 48 1.86 8.82 -10.57
N ALA A 49 1.02 9.31 -9.67
CA ALA A 49 1.33 10.48 -8.85
C ALA A 49 2.54 10.25 -7.94
N ASP A 50 2.62 9.08 -7.30
CA ASP A 50 3.75 8.70 -6.45
C ASP A 50 5.07 8.56 -7.22
N SER A 51 5.01 8.02 -8.46
CA SER A 51 6.18 7.83 -9.31
C SER A 51 6.85 9.15 -9.75
N ILE A 52 6.11 10.27 -9.74
CA ILE A 52 6.66 11.59 -10.09
C ILE A 52 7.23 12.23 -8.81
N ASN A 53 8.40 11.76 -8.41
CA ASN A 53 9.14 12.32 -7.27
C ASN A 53 10.62 12.51 -7.58
N ILE A 54 11.27 13.45 -6.89
CA ILE A 54 12.67 13.80 -7.14
C ILE A 54 13.65 12.66 -6.81
N ASN A 55 13.28 11.77 -5.88
CA ASN A 55 14.13 10.64 -5.49
C ASN A 55 14.34 9.69 -6.68
N THR A 56 13.28 9.39 -7.45
CA THR A 56 13.39 8.54 -8.65
C THR A 56 14.33 9.12 -9.72
N TRP A 57 14.38 10.45 -9.86
CA TRP A 57 15.26 11.11 -10.82
C TRP A 57 16.73 10.97 -10.41
N MET A 58 17.00 11.04 -9.11
CA MET A 58 18.34 10.85 -8.57
C MET A 58 18.87 9.43 -8.79
N ILE A 59 18.00 8.41 -8.75
CA ILE A 59 18.37 7.02 -9.00
C ILE A 59 19.04 6.88 -10.38
N ILE A 60 18.40 7.35 -11.45
CA ILE A 60 18.96 7.30 -12.81
C ILE A 60 20.23 8.16 -12.90
N SER A 61 20.19 9.39 -12.37
CA SER A 61 21.32 10.31 -12.42
C SER A 61 22.57 9.72 -11.76
N SER A 62 22.43 9.05 -10.61
CA SER A 62 23.55 8.44 -9.91
C SER A 62 24.17 7.26 -10.66
N MET A 63 23.36 6.48 -11.40
CA MET A 63 23.85 5.37 -12.22
C MET A 63 24.69 5.89 -13.39
N VAL A 64 24.21 6.94 -14.07
CA VAL A 64 24.92 7.55 -15.19
C VAL A 64 26.22 8.20 -14.73
N VAL A 65 26.20 8.93 -13.60
CA VAL A 65 27.42 9.48 -12.99
C VAL A 65 28.38 8.37 -12.53
N GLY A 66 27.84 7.23 -12.09
CA GLY A 66 28.59 6.03 -11.74
C GLY A 66 29.24 5.30 -12.92
N GLY A 67 29.04 5.78 -14.15
CA GLY A 67 29.70 5.27 -15.36
C GLY A 67 28.84 4.36 -16.24
N LEU A 68 27.57 4.13 -15.91
CA LEU A 68 26.65 3.38 -16.78
C LEU A 68 26.23 4.24 -17.98
N ALA A 69 26.07 3.61 -19.15
CA ALA A 69 25.42 4.26 -20.26
C ALA A 69 23.94 4.53 -19.91
N TRP A 70 23.37 5.61 -20.49
CA TRP A 70 21.99 6.01 -20.20
C TRP A 70 20.97 4.89 -20.45
N TRP A 71 21.22 4.03 -21.44
CA TRP A 71 20.34 2.91 -21.79
C TRP A 71 20.47 1.74 -20.79
N GLU A 72 21.67 1.51 -20.24
CA GLU A 72 21.90 0.48 -19.20
C GLU A 72 21.21 0.90 -17.90
N ALA A 73 21.39 2.16 -17.49
CA ALA A 73 20.72 2.72 -16.33
C ALA A 73 19.19 2.61 -16.47
N TRP A 74 18.66 2.89 -17.67
CA TRP A 74 17.24 2.75 -17.96
C TRP A 74 16.75 1.30 -17.82
N LEU A 75 17.47 0.32 -18.38
CA LEU A 75 17.12 -1.11 -18.23
C LEU A 75 17.20 -1.58 -16.77
N CYS A 76 18.23 -1.18 -16.03
CA CYS A 76 18.37 -1.49 -14.61
C CYS A 76 17.18 -0.99 -13.79
N VAL A 77 16.69 0.22 -14.09
CA VAL A 77 15.50 0.80 -13.47
C VAL A 77 14.26 -0.04 -13.76
N TRP A 78 14.00 -0.40 -15.01
CA TRP A 78 12.85 -1.26 -15.35
C TRP A 78 12.87 -2.59 -14.60
N ILE A 79 14.03 -3.25 -14.56
CA ILE A 79 14.17 -4.54 -13.88
C ILE A 79 13.96 -4.37 -12.37
N GLY A 80 14.62 -3.37 -11.76
CA GLY A 80 14.51 -3.10 -10.32
C GLY A 80 13.07 -2.81 -9.90
N TYR A 81 12.40 -1.87 -10.58
CA TYR A 81 11.01 -1.53 -10.28
C TYR A 81 10.05 -2.67 -10.56
N THR A 82 10.29 -3.51 -11.57
CA THR A 82 9.46 -4.70 -11.83
C THR A 82 9.53 -5.69 -10.67
N ILE A 83 10.72 -5.97 -10.15
CA ILE A 83 10.90 -6.85 -8.99
C ILE A 83 10.19 -6.27 -7.76
N VAL A 84 10.40 -4.98 -7.49
CA VAL A 84 9.75 -4.28 -6.37
C VAL A 84 8.22 -4.31 -6.50
N ALA A 85 7.68 -4.08 -7.71
CA ALA A 85 6.25 -4.12 -7.99
C ALA A 85 5.63 -5.49 -7.64
N ILE A 86 6.33 -6.59 -7.92
CA ILE A 86 5.87 -7.94 -7.54
C ILE A 86 5.71 -8.03 -6.02
N PHE A 87 6.72 -7.62 -5.25
CA PHE A 87 6.66 -7.67 -3.78
C PHE A 87 5.57 -6.77 -3.21
N ILE A 88 5.40 -5.56 -3.75
CA ILE A 88 4.36 -4.61 -3.34
C ILE A 88 2.97 -5.18 -3.63
N CYS A 89 2.75 -5.79 -4.80
CA CYS A 89 1.48 -6.41 -5.13
C CYS A 89 1.17 -7.61 -4.20
N LEU A 90 2.19 -8.41 -3.84
CA LEU A 90 2.03 -9.53 -2.93
C LEU A 90 1.71 -9.07 -1.50
N SER A 91 2.43 -8.07 -0.99
CA SER A 91 2.19 -7.54 0.36
C SER A 91 0.87 -6.75 0.45
N GLY A 92 0.56 -5.95 -0.58
CA GLY A 92 -0.67 -5.16 -0.65
C GLY A 92 -1.94 -5.98 -0.86
N ARG A 93 -1.85 -7.23 -1.32
CA ARG A 93 -3.02 -8.10 -1.56
C ARG A 93 -3.84 -8.34 -0.30
N VAL A 94 -3.20 -8.51 0.85
CA VAL A 94 -3.89 -8.76 2.13
C VAL A 94 -4.68 -7.52 2.55
N GLY A 95 -4.05 -6.34 2.52
CA GLY A 95 -4.70 -5.06 2.78
C GLY A 95 -5.86 -4.77 1.82
N ALA A 96 -5.69 -5.04 0.53
CA ALA A 96 -6.73 -4.82 -0.48
C ALA A 96 -7.89 -5.83 -0.39
N THR A 97 -7.64 -7.06 0.04
CA THR A 97 -8.70 -8.09 0.17
C THR A 97 -9.53 -7.85 1.42
N TYR A 98 -8.88 -7.64 2.56
CA TYR A 98 -9.55 -7.50 3.86
C TYR A 98 -9.91 -6.06 4.21
N HIS A 99 -9.44 -5.07 3.44
CA HIS A 99 -9.67 -3.64 3.65
C HIS A 99 -9.23 -3.20 5.06
N ILE A 100 -8.15 -3.79 5.55
CA ILE A 100 -7.50 -3.49 6.83
C ILE A 100 -6.39 -2.47 6.61
N SER A 101 -6.26 -1.54 7.55
CA SER A 101 -5.18 -0.55 7.54
C SER A 101 -3.84 -1.21 7.93
N PHE A 102 -2.72 -0.67 7.41
CA PHE A 102 -1.36 -1.17 7.67
C PHE A 102 -0.90 -1.25 9.15
N PRO A 103 -1.39 -0.44 10.13
CA PRO A 103 -0.89 -0.49 11.51
C PRO A 103 -1.51 -1.61 12.37
N VAL A 104 -2.26 -2.56 11.78
CA VAL A 104 -2.87 -3.70 12.46
C VAL A 104 -2.02 -4.96 12.31
#